data_AF-B7QM93-F1
#
_entry.id   AF-B7QM93-F1
#
_cell.length_a   1.000
_cell.length_b   1.000
_cell.length_c   1.000
_cell.angle_alpha   90.00
_cell.angle_beta   90.00
_cell.angle_gamma   90.00
#
_symmetry.space_group_name_H-M   'P 1'
#
loop_
_entity.id
_entity.type
_entity.pdbx_description
1 polymer ?
#
loop_
_entity_poly.entity_id
_entity_poly.type
_entity_poly.pdbx_seq_one_letter_code
_entity_poly.pdbx_strand_id
1 'polypeptide(L)'
;MSLYSIALATFLVRTSQLCGFSSTVSLPDPPYEDDPKNFEHQHATGLLCSSYTYYMWSRTHTSQFQSECVSVKVTSGLRNGTYQVLLRHRFTGSKQMYSLNVTVHPFTSGSHTEDNALFFTFPSSKYA
;
A
#
# COMPACT_ATOMS: atom_id res chain seq x y z
N MET A 1 25.11 38.46 -50.18
CA MET A 1 24.23 38.23 -49.02
C MET A 1 24.24 39.48 -48.15
N SER A 2 23.09 39.96 -47.70
CA SER A 2 22.98 41.25 -46.98
C SER A 2 23.35 41.10 -45.50
N LEU A 3 24.15 42.04 -44.97
CA LEU A 3 24.56 42.08 -43.55
C LEU A 3 23.35 42.14 -42.58
N TYR A 4 22.22 42.67 -43.05
CA TYR A 4 20.96 42.71 -42.30
C TYR A 4 20.41 41.31 -41.99
N SER A 5 20.57 40.36 -42.91
CA SER A 5 20.09 38.98 -42.74
C SER A 5 20.91 38.21 -41.68
N ILE A 6 22.19 38.53 -41.53
CA ILE A 6 23.08 37.90 -40.53
C ILE A 6 22.79 38.46 -39.12
N ALA A 7 22.52 39.76 -39.00
CA ALA A 7 22.17 40.38 -37.72
C ALA A 7 20.82 39.90 -37.18
N LEU A 8 19.83 39.73 -38.07
CA LEU A 8 18.50 39.22 -37.68
C LEU A 8 18.55 37.76 -37.23
N ALA A 9 19.33 36.92 -37.93
CA ALA A 9 19.51 35.52 -37.56
C ALA A 9 20.21 35.36 -36.21
N THR A 10 21.25 36.16 -35.93
CA THR A 10 21.96 36.11 -34.64
C THR A 10 21.09 36.65 -33.49
N PHE A 11 20.23 37.64 -33.72
CA PHE A 11 19.26 38.12 -32.73
C PHE A 11 18.22 37.04 -32.38
N LEU A 12 17.67 36.35 -33.38
CA LEU A 12 16.66 35.28 -33.19
C LEU A 12 17.23 34.02 -32.51
N VAL A 13 18.49 33.67 -32.78
CA VAL A 13 19.18 32.55 -32.09
C VAL A 13 19.47 32.91 -30.62
N ARG A 14 19.81 34.16 -30.34
CA ARG A 14 20.10 34.62 -28.97
C ARG A 14 18.82 34.72 -28.11
N THR A 15 17.69 35.13 -28.70
CA THR A 15 16.40 35.19 -27.98
C THR A 15 15.79 33.81 -27.74
N SER A 16 16.03 32.84 -28.63
CA SER A 16 15.58 31.45 -28.42
C SER A 16 16.35 30.70 -27.33
N GLN A 17 17.61 31.09 -27.05
CA GLN A 17 18.37 30.55 -25.90
C GLN A 17 17.99 31.19 -24.55
N LEU A 18 17.46 32.41 -24.55
CA LEU A 18 17.00 33.11 -23.33
C LEU A 18 15.59 32.66 -22.89
N CYS A 19 14.80 32.13 -23.81
CA CYS A 19 13.50 31.50 -23.52
C CYS A 19 13.64 29.97 -23.41
N GLY A 20 14.67 29.48 -22.73
CA GLY A 20 14.66 28.12 -22.20
C GLY A 20 13.71 28.06 -21.02
N PHE A 21 12.40 27.96 -21.28
CA PHE A 21 11.45 27.56 -20.25
C PHE A 21 11.82 26.16 -19.81
N SER A 22 12.63 26.04 -18.76
CA SER A 22 12.72 24.84 -17.96
C SER A 22 11.36 24.66 -17.32
N SER A 23 10.45 23.99 -18.04
CA SER A 23 9.26 23.43 -17.42
C SER A 23 9.76 22.39 -16.43
N THR A 24 9.96 22.80 -15.18
CA THR A 24 9.97 21.87 -14.06
C THR A 24 8.57 21.26 -14.06
N VAL A 25 8.39 20.19 -14.82
CA VAL A 25 7.22 19.34 -14.68
C VAL A 25 7.37 18.78 -13.27
N SER A 26 6.69 19.40 -12.32
CA SER A 26 6.52 18.83 -10.99
C SER A 26 5.99 17.42 -11.21
N LEU A 27 6.78 16.41 -10.85
CA LEU A 27 6.28 15.05 -10.84
C LEU A 27 5.00 15.05 -10.01
N PRO A 28 3.95 14.33 -10.45
CA PRO A 28 2.79 14.10 -9.62
C PRO A 28 3.27 13.64 -8.24
N ASP A 29 2.62 14.13 -7.18
CA ASP A 29 2.88 13.62 -5.85
C ASP A 29 2.76 12.08 -5.90
N PRO A 30 3.67 11.35 -5.24
CA PRO A 30 3.57 9.90 -5.17
C PRO A 30 2.21 9.51 -4.56
N PRO A 31 1.67 8.34 -4.92
CA PRO A 31 0.47 7.84 -4.28
C PRO A 31 0.71 7.69 -2.77
N TYR A 32 -0.36 7.68 -1.96
CA TYR A 32 -0.28 7.71 -0.51
C TYR A 32 0.63 6.62 0.08
N GLU A 33 0.58 5.42 -0.51
CA GLU A 33 1.38 4.26 -0.17
C GLU A 33 2.87 4.41 -0.48
N ASP A 34 3.28 5.32 -1.38
CA ASP A 34 4.68 5.50 -1.77
C ASP A 34 5.24 6.87 -1.38
N ASP A 35 4.47 7.72 -0.70
CA ASP A 35 4.93 9.00 -0.15
C ASP A 35 5.71 8.78 1.16
N PRO A 36 7.02 9.09 1.20
CA PRO A 36 7.85 8.92 2.40
C PRO A 36 7.32 9.63 3.65
N LYS A 37 6.52 10.68 3.49
CA LYS A 37 5.88 11.38 4.63
C LYS A 37 4.91 10.49 5.41
N ASN A 38 4.38 9.44 4.79
CA ASN A 38 3.41 8.55 5.41
C ASN A 38 4.03 7.26 5.97
N PHE A 39 5.33 7.01 5.73
CA PHE A 39 5.97 5.73 6.06
C PHE A 39 5.93 5.43 7.56
N GLU A 40 6.07 6.47 8.41
CA GLU A 40 5.99 6.33 9.87
C GLU A 40 4.63 5.80 10.37
N HIS A 41 3.59 5.85 9.53
CA HIS A 41 2.24 5.37 9.86
C HIS A 41 1.91 4.01 9.21
N GLN A 42 2.84 3.43 8.44
CA GLN A 42 2.58 2.27 7.60
C GLN A 42 3.38 1.02 8.02
N HIS A 43 3.96 1.00 9.23
CA HIS A 43 4.67 -0.18 9.75
C HIS A 43 3.72 -1.35 10.05
N ALA A 44 3.81 -2.44 9.28
CA ALA A 44 2.99 -3.63 9.45
C ALA A 44 3.25 -4.35 10.79
N THR A 45 4.48 -4.28 11.30
CA THR A 45 4.91 -4.93 12.54
C THR A 45 4.21 -4.36 13.78
N GLY A 46 3.82 -3.09 13.78
CA GLY A 46 3.06 -2.48 14.88
C GLY A 46 1.72 -3.19 15.13
N LEU A 47 1.09 -3.68 14.06
CA LEU A 47 -0.15 -4.45 14.11
C LEU A 47 0.09 -5.87 14.63
N LEU A 48 1.22 -6.49 14.26
CA LEU A 48 1.55 -7.88 14.57
C LEU A 48 2.11 -8.08 15.98
N CYS A 49 2.74 -7.05 16.56
CA CYS A 49 3.32 -7.11 17.91
C CYS A 49 2.31 -6.80 19.04
N SER A 50 1.03 -6.65 18.70
CA SER A 50 -0.03 -6.29 19.63
C SER A 50 -0.77 -7.52 20.19
N SER A 51 -1.16 -7.46 21.47
CA SER A 51 -2.03 -8.47 22.11
C SER A 51 -3.52 -8.20 21.91
N TYR A 52 -3.88 -7.10 21.22
CA TYR A 52 -5.27 -6.70 21.01
C TYR A 52 -5.95 -7.57 19.93
N THR A 53 -7.29 -7.51 19.94
CA THR A 53 -8.11 -8.01 18.84
C THR A 53 -8.52 -6.83 17.98
N TYR A 54 -8.19 -6.89 16.70
CA TYR A 54 -8.56 -5.86 15.73
C TYR A 54 -9.85 -6.27 15.03
N TYR A 55 -10.78 -5.33 14.94
CA TYR A 55 -12.07 -5.52 14.28
C TYR A 55 -12.11 -4.70 13.00
N MET A 56 -12.58 -5.29 11.92
CA MET A 56 -12.84 -4.55 10.69
C MET A 56 -14.13 -3.75 10.87
N TRP A 57 -13.98 -2.46 11.18
CA TRP A 57 -15.10 -1.56 11.41
C TRP A 57 -15.85 -1.22 10.12
N SER A 58 -15.11 -0.97 9.04
CA SER A 58 -15.65 -0.64 7.73
C SER A 58 -14.80 -1.23 6.61
N ARG A 59 -15.42 -1.41 5.45
CA ARG A 59 -14.78 -1.73 4.17
C ARG A 59 -15.58 -1.08 3.04
N THR A 60 -14.92 -0.72 1.96
CA THR A 60 -15.57 -0.08 0.79
C THR A 60 -15.95 -1.08 -0.30
N HIS A 61 -15.38 -2.29 -0.29
CA HIS A 61 -15.70 -3.32 -1.28
C HIS A 61 -16.89 -4.19 -0.84
N THR A 62 -17.70 -4.59 -1.82
CA THR A 62 -18.77 -5.57 -1.62
C THR A 62 -18.23 -6.96 -1.91
N SER A 63 -18.26 -7.86 -0.92
CA SER A 63 -17.94 -9.27 -1.13
C SER A 63 -19.18 -10.02 -1.59
N GLN A 64 -19.01 -11.01 -2.48
CA GLN A 64 -20.07 -11.93 -2.87
C GLN A 64 -20.64 -12.67 -1.65
N PHE A 65 -19.80 -12.94 -0.64
CA PHE A 65 -20.21 -13.48 0.65
C PHE A 65 -20.19 -12.37 1.70
N GLN A 66 -21.37 -11.92 2.11
CA GLN A 66 -21.52 -10.92 3.14
C GLN A 66 -21.02 -11.47 4.48
N SER A 67 -19.81 -11.07 4.86
CA SER A 67 -19.21 -11.35 6.17
C SER A 67 -19.26 -10.12 7.06
N GLU A 68 -19.67 -10.33 8.30
CA GLU A 68 -19.75 -9.35 9.38
C GLU A 68 -18.96 -9.85 10.61
N CYS A 69 -18.81 -8.99 11.62
CA CYS A 69 -18.06 -9.30 12.84
C CYS A 69 -16.63 -9.81 12.57
N VAL A 70 -15.99 -9.29 11.50
CA VAL A 70 -14.66 -9.72 11.10
C VAL A 70 -13.64 -9.22 12.10
N SER A 71 -12.82 -10.13 12.62
CA SER A 71 -11.74 -9.80 13.53
C SER A 71 -10.50 -10.65 13.31
N VAL A 72 -9.36 -10.11 13.74
CA VAL A 72 -8.07 -10.79 13.75
C VAL A 72 -7.43 -10.62 15.12
N LYS A 73 -6.84 -11.71 15.62
CA LYS A 73 -6.01 -11.70 16.82
C LYS A 73 -4.73 -12.47 16.56
N VAL A 74 -3.58 -11.87 16.84
CA VAL A 74 -2.30 -12.57 16.81
C VAL A 74 -2.26 -13.57 17.97
N THR A 75 -1.94 -14.82 17.67
CA THR A 75 -1.85 -15.91 18.65
C THR A 75 -0.41 -16.24 19.00
N SER A 76 0.50 -16.19 18.04
CA SER A 76 1.94 -16.35 18.28
C SER A 76 2.79 -15.76 17.15
N GLY A 77 4.01 -15.32 17.50
CA GLY A 77 5.09 -15.06 16.55
C GLY A 77 5.99 -16.29 16.41
N LEU A 78 6.45 -16.56 15.19
CA LEU A 78 7.32 -17.69 14.86
C LEU A 78 8.76 -17.19 14.60
N ARG A 79 9.75 -18.06 14.82
CA ARG A 79 11.18 -17.71 14.68
C ARG A 79 11.59 -17.25 13.28
N ASN A 80 10.80 -17.61 12.27
CA ASN A 80 11.03 -17.22 10.87
C ASN A 80 10.42 -15.85 10.51
N GLY A 81 9.97 -15.06 11.48
CA GLY A 81 9.36 -13.74 11.25
C GLY A 81 7.91 -13.80 10.75
N THR A 82 7.28 -14.96 10.79
CA THR A 82 5.84 -15.11 10.49
C THR A 82 5.01 -15.17 11.77
N TYR A 83 3.70 -14.96 11.65
CA TYR A 83 2.78 -14.89 12.77
C TYR A 83 1.62 -15.84 12.55
N GLN A 84 1.20 -16.53 13.59
CA GLN A 84 -0.10 -17.20 13.61
C GLN A 84 -1.15 -16.21 14.07
N VAL A 85 -2.26 -16.14 13.35
CA VAL A 85 -3.40 -15.31 13.72
C VAL A 85 -4.69 -16.12 13.66
N LEU A 86 -5.61 -15.78 14.55
CA LEU A 86 -6.97 -16.30 14.55
C LEU A 86 -7.87 -15.29 13.85
N LEU A 87 -8.30 -15.63 12.64
CA LEU A 87 -9.35 -14.91 11.93
C LEU A 87 -10.72 -15.39 12.42
N ARG A 88 -11.64 -14.46 12.62
CA ARG A 88 -13.04 -14.77 12.90
C ARG A 88 -13.95 -13.93 12.04
N HIS A 89 -15.06 -14.52 11.61
CA HIS A 89 -16.12 -13.81 10.92
C HIS A 89 -17.44 -14.56 11.09
N ARG A 90 -18.53 -13.87 10.75
CA ARG A 90 -19.88 -14.42 10.70
C ARG A 90 -20.48 -14.09 9.35
N PHE A 91 -21.21 -15.01 8.73
CA PHE A 91 -22.01 -14.64 7.57
C PHE A 91 -23.21 -13.79 8.00
N THR A 92 -23.53 -12.76 7.24
CA THR A 92 -24.65 -11.86 7.55
C THR A 92 -25.95 -12.64 7.73
N GLY A 93 -26.63 -12.41 8.86
CA GLY A 93 -27.85 -13.12 9.24
C GLY A 93 -27.64 -14.48 9.92
N SER A 94 -26.41 -15.01 9.94
CA SER A 94 -26.08 -16.22 10.70
C SER A 94 -25.88 -15.92 12.18
N LYS A 95 -26.14 -16.91 13.05
CA LYS A 95 -25.73 -16.88 14.47
C LYS A 95 -24.38 -17.55 14.71
N GLN A 96 -23.87 -18.29 13.73
CA GLN A 96 -22.65 -19.08 13.85
C GLN A 96 -21.41 -18.22 13.56
N MET A 97 -20.47 -18.21 14.51
CA MET A 97 -19.15 -17.63 14.31
C MET A 97 -18.21 -18.67 13.69
N TYR A 98 -17.52 -18.30 12.63
CA TYR A 98 -16.48 -19.10 12.00
C TYR A 98 -15.12 -18.58 12.44
N SER A 99 -14.17 -19.50 12.62
CA SER A 99 -12.82 -19.16 13.03
C SER A 99 -11.80 -20.01 12.29
N LEU A 100 -10.69 -19.39 11.88
CA LEU A 100 -9.62 -20.04 11.15
C LEU A 100 -8.27 -19.54 11.64
N ASN A 101 -7.36 -20.46 11.94
CA ASN A 101 -5.96 -20.12 12.15
C ASN A 101 -5.26 -20.00 10.80
N VAL A 102 -4.56 -18.89 10.58
CA VAL A 102 -3.81 -18.63 9.36
C VAL A 102 -2.42 -18.11 9.70
N THR A 103 -1.49 -18.29 8.76
CA THR A 103 -0.13 -17.74 8.90
C THR A 103 -0.07 -16.40 8.17
N VAL A 104 0.52 -15.39 8.80
CA VAL A 104 0.72 -14.05 8.25
C VAL A 104 2.21 -13.77 8.15
N HIS A 105 2.62 -13.27 6.99
CA HIS A 105 3.98 -12.84 6.73
C HIS A 105 3.99 -11.33 6.43
N PRO A 106 4.66 -10.50 7.26
CA PRO A 106 4.93 -9.12 6.89
C PRO A 106 5.94 -9.09 5.74
N PHE A 107 5.77 -8.15 4.82
CA PHE A 107 6.71 -7.94 3.73
C PHE A 107 6.74 -6.48 3.28
N THR A 108 7.83 -6.10 2.62
CA THR A 108 8.02 -4.77 2.04
C THR A 108 7.42 -4.71 0.63
N SER A 109 6.62 -3.68 0.37
CA SER A 109 5.96 -3.43 -0.92
C SER A 109 6.17 -1.97 -1.34
N GLY A 110 6.34 -1.73 -2.64
CA GLY A 110 6.54 -0.39 -3.19
C GLY A 110 7.94 0.17 -2.90
N SER A 111 8.02 1.47 -2.62
CA SER A 111 9.27 2.20 -2.34
C SER A 111 9.74 2.14 -0.87
N HIS A 112 9.10 1.30 -0.06
CA HIS A 112 9.37 1.17 1.38
C HIS A 112 10.72 0.52 1.69
N THR A 113 11.30 0.89 2.85
CA THR A 113 12.48 0.23 3.42
C THR A 113 12.14 -0.71 4.57
N GLU A 114 10.90 -0.67 5.06
CA GLU A 114 10.40 -1.52 6.14
C GLU A 114 9.11 -2.23 5.71
N ASP A 115 8.75 -3.31 6.41
CA ASP A 115 7.55 -4.07 6.10
C ASP A 115 6.28 -3.23 6.33
N ASN A 116 5.52 -3.02 5.26
CA ASN A 116 4.30 -2.21 5.22
C ASN A 116 3.05 -3.01 4.80
N ALA A 117 3.24 -4.24 4.34
CA ALA A 117 2.16 -5.08 3.86
C ALA A 117 2.10 -6.42 4.61
N LEU A 118 0.91 -7.04 4.62
CA LEU A 118 0.65 -8.33 5.26
C LEU A 118 0.18 -9.34 4.22
N PHE A 119 0.90 -10.46 4.11
CA PHE A 119 0.52 -11.57 3.27
C PHE A 119 -0.11 -12.69 4.11
N PHE A 120 -1.37 -13.03 3.83
CA PHE A 120 -2.12 -14.06 4.54
C PHE A 120 -2.05 -15.41 3.80
N THR A 121 -1.51 -16.43 4.46
CA THR A 121 -1.49 -17.81 3.95
C THR A 121 -2.56 -18.62 4.65
N PHE A 122 -3.58 -18.99 3.87
CA PHE A 122 -4.68 -19.83 4.34
C PHE A 122 -4.27 -21.30 4.22
N PRO A 123 -4.64 -22.16 5.20
CA PRO A 123 -4.47 -23.59 5.05
C PRO A 123 -5.27 -24.04 3.82
N SER A 124 -4.64 -24.84 2.97
CA SER A 124 -5.33 -25.45 1.84
C SER A 124 -6.44 -26.35 2.37
N SER A 125 -7.68 -26.02 2.03
CA SER A 125 -8.84 -26.88 2.32
C SER A 125 -8.67 -28.19 1.55
N LYS A 126 -8.21 -29.25 2.21
CA LYS A 126 -8.68 -30.58 1.82
C LYS A 126 -10.12 -30.66 2.29
N TYR A 127 -11.03 -31.01 1.38
CA TYR A 127 -12.47 -31.23 1.55
C TYR A 127 -13.36 -29.98 1.37
N ALA A 128 -13.89 -29.87 0.15
CA ALA A 128 -15.21 -29.32 -0.15
C ALA A 128 -16.23 -30.48 -0.16
#